data_AF-A0A1G7UZP8-F1
#
_entry.id   AF-A0A1G7UZP8-F1
#
_cell.length_a   1.000
_cell.length_b   1.000
_cell.length_c   1.000
_cell.angle_alpha   90.00
_cell.angle_beta   90.00
_cell.angle_gamma   90.00
#
_symmetry.space_group_name_H-M   'P 1'
#
loop_
_entity.id
_entity.type
_entity.pdbx_description
1 polymer ?
#
loop_
_entity_poly.entity_id
_entity_poly.type
_entity_poly.pdbx_seq_one_letter_code
_entity_poly.pdbx_strand_id
1 'polypeptide(L)' 'MGVAVEAYDIYAGYHIETTDIRYTAGGGKGAEASEVLIFSWEVEAEQAGLF' A
#
# COMPACT_ATOMS: atom_id res chain seq x y z
N MET A 1 -5.85 -14.91 -14.04
CA MET A 1 -4.79 -13.95 -13.71
C MET A 1 -5.47 -12.81 -12.96
N GLY A 2 -5.13 -12.59 -11.69
CA GLY A 2 -5.90 -11.71 -10.79
C GLY A 2 -5.48 -10.24 -10.94
N VAL A 3 -6.43 -9.33 -10.70
CA VAL A 3 -6.29 -7.86 -10.85
C VAL A 3 -5.06 -7.27 -10.15
N ALA A 4 -4.63 -7.86 -9.03
CA ALA A 4 -3.44 -7.42 -8.28
C ALA A 4 -2.12 -7.58 -9.06
N VAL A 5 -2.02 -8.61 -9.91
CA VAL A 5 -0.80 -8.86 -10.71
C VAL A 5 -0.67 -7.83 -11.83
N GLU A 6 -1.79 -7.41 -12.42
CA GLU A 6 -1.83 -6.40 -13.49
C GLU A 6 -1.45 -5.01 -12.98
N ALA A 7 -1.90 -4.63 -11.77
CA ALA A 7 -1.52 -3.36 -11.17
C ALA A 7 -0.01 -3.29 -10.90
N TYR A 8 0.60 -4.39 -10.44
CA TYR A 8 2.01 -4.42 -10.07
C TYR A 8 2.93 -4.10 -11.26
N ASP A 9 2.62 -4.61 -12.46
CA ASP A 9 3.44 -4.39 -13.66
C ASP A 9 3.43 -2.92 -14.11
N ILE A 10 2.27 -2.26 -14.03
CA ILE A 10 2.11 -0.83 -14.37
C ILE A 10 2.94 0.07 -13.44
N TYR A 11 3.11 -0.34 -12.18
CA TYR A 11 3.77 0.46 -11.14
C TYR A 11 5.19 0.00 -10.80
N ALA A 12 5.78 -0.93 -11.56
CA ALA A 12 7.07 -1.55 -11.25
C ALA A 12 8.26 -0.57 -11.09
N GLY A 13 8.13 0.69 -11.53
CA GLY A 13 9.13 1.76 -11.35
C GLY A 13 8.96 2.63 -10.10
N TYR A 14 7.92 2.40 -9.29
CA TYR A 14 7.66 3.13 -8.05
C TYR A 14 8.10 2.34 -6.82
N HIS A 15 8.29 3.03 -5.70
CA HIS A 15 8.45 2.37 -4.41
C HIS A 15 7.10 1.76 -3.99
N ILE A 16 7.08 0.46 -3.75
CA ILE A 16 5.88 -0.31 -3.42
C ILE A 16 6.09 -1.05 -2.11
N GLU A 17 5.17 -0.87 -1.17
CA GLU A 17 5.09 -1.62 0.07
C GLU A 17 3.80 -2.44 0.12
N THR A 18 3.82 -3.58 0.81
CA THR A 18 2.62 -4.38 1.08
C THR A 18 2.43 -4.48 2.59
N THR A 19 1.21 -4.28 3.05
CA THR A 19 0.87 -4.36 4.46
C THR A 19 -0.40 -5.17 4.67
N ASP A 20 -0.41 -5.93 5.75
CA ASP A 20 -1.59 -6.68 6.16
C ASP A 20 -2.44 -5.81 7.08
N ILE A 21 -3.73 -5.76 6.79
CA ILE A 21 -4.68 -4.98 7.55
C ILE A 21 -5.90 -5.81 7.88
N ARG A 22 -6.50 -5.46 9.01
CA ARG A 22 -7.71 -6.12 9.48
C ARG A 22 -8.82 -5.11 9.61
N TYR A 23 -9.77 -5.16 8.69
CA TYR A 23 -10.97 -4.34 8.78
C TYR A 23 -12.05 -5.04 9.62
N THR A 24 -12.52 -4.37 10.67
CA THR A 24 -13.70 -4.79 11.43
C THR A 24 -14.92 -4.01 10.93
N ALA A 25 -15.70 -4.61 10.04
CA ALA A 25 -17.00 -4.05 9.67
C ALA A 25 -18.05 -4.47 10.72
N GLY A 26 -18.65 -3.48 11.42
CA GLY A 26 -19.89 -3.64 12.17
C GLY A 26 -19.94 -4.79 13.18
N GLY A 27 -18.96 -4.91 14.09
CA GLY A 27 -18.99 -5.87 15.20
C GLY A 27 -18.78 -7.35 14.84
N GLY A 28 -18.56 -7.69 13.57
CA GLY A 28 -18.26 -9.05 13.11
C GLY A 28 -16.77 -9.45 13.22
N LYS A 29 -16.47 -10.73 12.95
CA LYS A 29 -15.08 -11.20 12.77
C LYS A 29 -14.46 -10.44 11.60
N GLY A 30 -13.56 -9.50 11.90
CA GLY A 30 -12.91 -8.68 10.87
C GLY A 30 -12.23 -9.53 9.80
N ALA A 31 -12.32 -9.08 8.55
CA ALA A 31 -11.73 -9.75 7.40
C ALA A 31 -10.24 -9.41 7.31
N GLU A 32 -9.43 -10.40 6.96
CA GLU A 32 -8.04 -10.20 6.58
C GLU A 32 -8.00 -9.63 5.17
N ALA A 33 -7.31 -8.52 5.02
CA ALA A 33 -7.05 -7.88 3.74
C ALA A 33 -5.55 -7.56 3.64
N SER A 34 -5.02 -7.61 2.42
CA SER A 34 -3.67 -7.15 2.13
C SER A 34 -3.78 -5.92 1.24
N GLU A 35 -3.09 -4.85 1.62
CA GLU A 35 -3.06 -3.58 0.91
C GLU A 35 -1.68 -3.33 0.31
N VAL A 36 -1.67 -2.68 -0.85
CA VAL A 36 -0.45 -2.25 -1.54
C VAL A 36 -0.38 -0.72 -1.47
N LEU A 37 0.71 -0.21 -0.92
CA LEU A 37 1.02 1.22 -0.91
C LEU A 37 2.01 1.51 -2.04
N ILE A 38 1.71 2.52 -2.86
CA ILE A 38 2.54 2.92 -4.00
C ILE A 38 2.90 4.39 -3.81
N PHE A 39 4.19 4.69 -3.70
CA PHE A 39 4.68 6.03 -3.43
C PHE A 39 5.23 6.66 -4.71
N SER A 40 4.74 7.85 -5.03
CA SER A 40 5.21 8.63 -6.19
C SER A 40 6.31 9.64 -5.83
N TRP A 41 6.91 9.52 -4.64
CA TRP A 41 7.99 10.34 -4.14
C TRP A 41 8.98 9.47 -3.36
N GLU A 42 10.19 9.98 -3.15
CA GLU A 42 11.21 9.32 -2.35
C GLU A 42 10.79 9.37 -0.87
N VAL A 43 10.43 8.22 -0.30
CA VAL A 43 9.92 8.13 1.08
C VAL A 43 11.00 8.49 2.10
N GLU A 44 12.26 8.20 1.78
CA GLU A 44 13.42 8.51 2.63
C GLU A 44 14.00 9.91 2.38
N ALA A 45 13.46 10.68 1.42
CA ALA A 45 13.93 12.03 1.21
C ALA A 45 13.69 12.85 2.48
N GLU A 46 14.77 13.43 3.01
CA GLU A 46 14.72 14.35 4.14
C GLU A 46 13.63 15.38 3.86
N GLN A 47 12.57 15.36 4.66
CA GLN A 47 11.54 16.41 4.58
C GLN A 47 12.28 17.72 4.81
N ALA A 48 12.39 18.57 3.78
CA ALA A 48 12.94 19.90 3.93
C ALA A 48 12.21 20.55 5.12
N GLY A 49 12.96 20.76 6.21
CA GLY A 49 12.42 20.82 7.57
C GLY A 49 11.08 21.52 7.67
N LEU A 50 10.06 20.80 8.13
CA LEU A 50 9.09 21.49 8.96
C LEU A 50 9.84 21.83 10.25
N PHE A 51 9.94 23.13 10.52
CA PHE A 51 10.62 23.82 11.62
C PHE A 51 12.02 24.40 11.28
#